data_AF-A0A5F1YE80-F1
#
_entry.id   AF-A0A5F1YE80-F1
#
_cell.length_a   1.000
_cell.length_b   1.000
_cell.length_c   1.000
_cell.angle_alpha   90.00
_cell.angle_beta   90.00
_cell.angle_gamma   90.00
#
_symmetry.space_group_name_H-M   'P 1'
#
loop_
_entity.id
_entity.type
_entity.pdbx_description
1 polymer ?
#
loop_
_entity_poly.entity_id
_entity_poly.type
_entity_poly.pdbx_seq_one_letter_code
_entity_poly.pdbx_strand_id
1 'polypeptide(L)'
;MLFQKRIESLFRMKSIPKTKVLFALLLTITVAVGADDAGDWIGSFSSEDYEDFLEPVEKEKIYYYWQMEKLKRAVPPRYIRYIDSSLSLETGKLLNRGILFTFEGIENEEVAVCGNFSLWRCIPLKKNDHGVFYTVFNPESRDSIREDLKIFEYKFRVDGLFTHDPSNSDSAEDGDGSLISRLIAVPSGPDKHATARILEDSPYEELEFRTVEFRIYAPDAEMISLIGDFNHWDPEEDILKRESNGTFTLIKKMKPGTYLYNFVKDGKTVLDMFNQNTRLREEVGEISSFLSVPERSYALESK
;
A
#
# COMPACT_ATOMS: atom_id res chain seq x y z
N MET A 1 -30.64 40.52 -33.81
CA MET A 1 -29.83 40.59 -32.58
C MET A 1 -30.56 39.80 -31.50
N LEU A 2 -29.89 38.76 -30.98
CA LEU A 2 -29.87 38.26 -29.59
C LEU A 2 -31.19 38.17 -28.78
N PHE A 3 -31.51 37.17 -27.96
CA PHE A 3 -31.00 35.83 -27.61
C PHE A 3 -31.98 35.39 -26.49
N GLN A 4 -32.70 34.27 -26.57
CA GLN A 4 -32.83 33.31 -25.46
C GLN A 4 -33.75 32.14 -25.78
N LYS A 5 -33.20 30.96 -25.53
CA LYS A 5 -33.72 29.61 -25.76
C LYS A 5 -34.58 29.14 -24.58
N ARG A 6 -35.60 28.36 -24.94
CA ARG A 6 -36.18 27.18 -24.25
C ARG A 6 -35.47 26.73 -22.97
N ILE A 7 -36.23 26.55 -21.88
CA ILE A 7 -36.24 25.36 -21.01
C ILE A 7 -37.61 25.34 -20.30
N GLU A 8 -38.52 24.48 -20.76
CA GLU A 8 -39.62 23.92 -19.98
C GLU A 8 -39.72 22.46 -20.40
N SER A 9 -39.29 21.55 -19.52
CA SER A 9 -39.80 20.17 -19.48
C SER A 9 -39.27 19.47 -18.22
N LEU A 10 -40.21 18.94 -17.44
CA LEU A 10 -40.05 17.84 -16.47
C LEU A 10 -39.47 18.15 -15.08
N PHE A 11 -40.21 18.95 -14.30
CA PHE A 11 -40.32 18.67 -12.86
C PHE A 11 -41.28 17.50 -12.65
N ARG A 12 -40.73 16.28 -12.48
CA ARG A 12 -41.45 15.14 -11.90
C ARG A 12 -40.58 14.53 -10.81
N MET A 13 -40.52 15.24 -9.67
CA MET A 13 -39.94 14.71 -8.44
C MET A 13 -40.74 13.49 -7.98
N LYS A 14 -40.18 12.30 -8.18
CA LYS A 14 -40.55 11.10 -7.43
C LYS A 14 -39.95 11.23 -6.03
N SER A 15 -40.80 11.21 -5.02
CA SER A 15 -40.48 11.15 -3.60
C SER A 15 -39.54 9.98 -3.28
N ILE A 16 -38.36 10.28 -2.73
CA ILE A 16 -37.44 9.29 -2.17
C ILE A 16 -37.87 9.06 -0.71
N PRO A 17 -38.13 7.82 -0.27
CA PRO A 17 -38.57 7.55 1.09
C PRO A 17 -37.43 7.82 2.10
N LYS A 18 -37.79 8.57 3.15
CA LYS A 18 -36.95 8.88 4.32
C LYS A 18 -36.81 7.63 5.20
N THR A 19 -35.76 6.85 5.03
CA THR A 19 -35.19 5.98 6.08
C THR A 19 -33.80 5.55 5.68
N LYS A 20 -32.78 6.29 6.13
CA LYS A 20 -31.48 5.69 6.46
C LYS A 20 -31.14 6.17 7.86
N VAL A 21 -31.40 5.28 8.81
CA VAL A 21 -30.92 5.38 10.18
C VAL A 21 -29.40 5.49 10.10
N LEU A 22 -28.87 6.60 10.59
CA LEU A 22 -27.46 6.84 10.76
C LEU A 22 -26.97 5.87 11.85
N PHE A 23 -26.56 4.67 11.47
CA PHE A 23 -25.69 3.88 12.34
C PHE A 23 -24.32 4.56 12.29
N ALA A 24 -24.07 5.41 13.28
CA ALA A 24 -22.71 5.70 13.70
C ALA A 24 -22.13 4.39 14.22
N LEU A 25 -21.62 3.57 13.31
CA LEU A 25 -20.87 2.38 13.67
C LEU A 25 -19.59 2.88 14.31
N LEU A 26 -19.53 2.77 15.64
CA LEU A 26 -18.30 2.95 16.39
C LEU A 26 -17.35 1.85 15.89
N LEU A 27 -16.53 2.19 14.90
CA LEU A 27 -15.68 1.26 14.18
C LEU A 27 -14.50 0.92 15.11
N THR A 28 -14.70 -0.03 16.02
CA THR A 28 -13.58 -0.71 16.68
C THR A 28 -12.97 -1.64 15.64
N ILE A 29 -12.13 -1.10 14.77
CA ILE A 29 -11.20 -1.91 13.99
C ILE A 29 -10.26 -2.54 15.03
N THR A 30 -10.52 -3.78 15.41
CA THR A 30 -9.50 -4.65 15.99
C THR A 30 -8.59 -5.12 14.86
N VAL A 31 -7.83 -4.19 14.29
CA VAL A 31 -6.44 -4.53 13.91
C VAL A 31 -5.85 -4.97 15.23
N ALA A 32 -5.25 -6.16 15.34
CA ALA A 32 -4.57 -6.62 16.55
C ALA A 32 -3.85 -5.44 17.21
N VAL A 33 -4.52 -4.82 18.20
CA VAL A 33 -4.08 -3.56 18.73
C VAL A 33 -3.02 -4.01 19.72
N GLY A 34 -1.76 -3.85 19.34
CA GLY A 34 -0.76 -3.44 20.30
C GLY A 34 -1.22 -2.11 20.88
N ALA A 35 -2.24 -2.15 21.75
CA ALA A 35 -2.83 -0.99 22.40
C ALA A 35 -1.89 -0.40 23.46
N ASP A 36 -0.76 -1.08 23.69
CA ASP A 36 0.31 -0.65 24.56
C ASP A 36 1.39 0.19 23.84
N ASP A 37 1.38 0.29 22.50
CA ASP A 37 2.38 1.03 21.70
C ASP A 37 1.96 2.46 21.33
N ALA A 38 1.10 3.10 22.13
CA ALA A 38 0.80 4.53 21.99
C ALA A 38 2.05 5.45 22.19
N GLY A 39 3.18 4.87 22.59
CA GLY A 39 4.48 5.54 22.71
C GLY A 39 5.39 5.41 21.49
N ASP A 40 5.05 4.60 20.48
CA ASP A 40 6.04 4.17 19.51
C ASP A 40 6.11 5.13 18.30
N TRP A 41 6.93 6.16 18.49
CA TRP A 41 7.22 7.26 17.55
C TRP A 41 7.63 6.70 16.17
N ILE A 42 7.33 7.41 15.07
CA ILE A 42 7.67 6.94 13.70
C ILE A 42 9.20 6.78 13.48
N GLY A 43 10.01 7.24 14.44
CA GLY A 43 11.46 7.10 14.45
C GLY A 43 12.08 6.76 15.82
N SER A 44 11.32 6.20 16.78
CA SER A 44 11.94 5.73 18.03
C SER A 44 12.77 4.49 17.72
N PHE A 45 14.09 4.63 17.75
CA PHE A 45 14.92 3.59 18.35
C PHE A 45 14.79 3.78 19.85
N SER A 46 14.17 2.82 20.52
CA SER A 46 14.16 2.75 21.98
C SER A 46 15.54 2.30 22.45
N SER A 47 16.00 2.76 23.61
CA SER A 47 17.27 2.30 24.19
C SER A 47 17.22 0.81 24.59
N GLU A 48 16.04 0.21 24.60
CA GLU A 48 15.83 -1.23 24.79
C GLU A 48 16.13 -2.05 23.53
N ASP A 49 16.33 -1.39 22.36
CA ASP A 49 16.75 -2.04 21.11
C ASP A 49 18.26 -2.37 21.07
N TYR A 50 19.00 -2.08 22.15
CA TYR A 50 20.45 -2.29 22.23
C TYR A 50 20.89 -3.64 22.80
N GLU A 51 19.98 -4.47 23.32
CA GLU A 51 20.34 -5.77 23.94
C GLU A 51 19.93 -7.04 23.19
N ASP A 52 19.27 -6.97 22.03
CA ASP A 52 18.98 -8.16 21.21
C ASP A 52 19.81 -8.19 19.92
N PHE A 53 21.01 -8.75 20.03
CA PHE A 53 21.82 -9.23 18.90
C PHE A 53 21.22 -10.52 18.30
N LEU A 54 19.95 -10.45 17.88
CA LEU A 54 19.25 -11.35 16.96
C LEU A 54 18.17 -10.48 16.32
N GLU A 55 18.39 -9.96 15.11
CA GLU A 55 17.45 -9.07 14.43
C GLU A 55 16.01 -9.61 14.54
N PRO A 56 15.10 -8.93 15.25
CA PRO A 56 13.70 -9.29 15.22
C PRO A 56 13.16 -8.82 13.88
N VAL A 57 12.69 -9.78 13.07
CA VAL A 57 11.88 -9.58 11.86
C VAL A 57 11.00 -8.34 12.04
N GLU A 58 11.22 -7.30 11.22
CA GLU A 58 10.47 -6.05 11.27
C GLU A 58 8.98 -6.35 11.43
N LYS A 59 8.42 -6.08 12.62
CA LYS A 59 6.97 -6.15 12.83
C LYS A 59 6.36 -5.18 11.82
N GLU A 60 5.61 -5.71 10.85
CA GLU A 60 4.98 -4.90 9.80
C GLU A 60 4.03 -3.84 10.39
N LYS A 61 4.54 -2.63 10.60
CA LYS A 61 3.84 -1.54 11.30
C LYS A 61 2.88 -0.82 10.35
N ILE A 62 1.59 -0.81 10.70
CA ILE A 62 0.56 -0.01 10.03
C ILE A 62 0.39 1.28 10.81
N TYR A 63 0.54 2.41 10.14
CA TYR A 63 0.35 3.73 10.73
C TYR A 63 -1.08 4.23 10.54
N TYR A 64 -1.48 5.19 11.35
CA TYR A 64 -2.63 6.03 11.07
C TYR A 64 -2.16 7.36 10.50
N TYR A 65 -2.90 7.92 9.55
CA TYR A 65 -2.51 9.17 8.88
C TYR A 65 -2.26 10.35 9.86
N TRP A 66 -3.02 10.40 10.96
CA TRP A 66 -2.85 11.43 11.99
C TRP A 66 -1.51 11.32 12.74
N GLN A 67 -0.81 10.17 12.70
CA GLN A 67 0.52 10.06 13.31
C GLN A 67 1.54 10.92 12.56
N MET A 68 1.37 11.11 11.24
CA MET A 68 2.21 12.04 10.46
C MET A 68 1.97 13.50 10.87
N GLU A 69 0.74 13.85 11.25
CA GLU A 69 0.38 15.18 11.78
C GLU A 69 1.03 15.48 13.14
N LYS A 70 1.53 14.46 13.83
CA LYS A 70 2.17 14.57 15.15
C LYS A 70 3.68 14.34 15.13
N LEU A 71 4.29 14.27 13.95
CA LEU A 71 5.74 14.16 13.83
C LEU A 71 6.45 15.36 14.44
N LYS A 72 7.35 15.08 15.39
CA LYS A 72 8.17 16.09 16.05
C LYS A 72 9.50 16.35 15.34
N ARG A 73 9.94 15.41 14.49
CA ARG A 73 11.15 15.51 13.67
C ARG A 73 10.92 14.81 12.35
N ALA A 74 11.73 15.18 11.35
CA ALA A 74 11.81 14.43 10.11
C ALA A 74 12.39 13.03 10.35
N VAL A 75 11.92 12.06 9.58
CA VAL A 75 12.46 10.71 9.47
C VAL A 75 12.92 10.44 8.04
N PRO A 76 13.94 9.59 7.84
CA PRO A 76 14.40 9.20 6.52
C PRO A 76 13.26 8.63 5.68
N PRO A 77 13.30 8.82 4.34
CA PRO A 77 12.25 8.36 3.45
C PRO A 77 12.07 6.85 3.58
N ARG A 78 10.83 6.40 3.69
CA ARG A 78 10.53 4.98 3.88
C ARG A 78 9.18 4.61 3.31
N TYR A 79 9.07 3.37 2.83
CA TYR A 79 7.79 2.79 2.50
C TYR A 79 6.98 2.55 3.77
N ILE A 80 5.74 3.01 3.76
CA ILE A 80 4.81 2.83 4.87
C ILE A 80 3.48 2.28 4.37
N ARG A 81 2.76 1.66 5.30
CA ARG A 81 1.35 1.34 5.15
C ARG A 81 0.57 2.17 6.16
N TYR A 82 -0.54 2.74 5.74
CA TYR A 82 -1.31 3.60 6.61
C TYR A 82 -2.82 3.55 6.36
N ILE A 83 -3.58 3.80 7.41
CA ILE A 83 -5.03 3.99 7.35
C ILE A 83 -5.31 5.49 7.38
N ASP A 84 -6.10 5.94 6.41
CA ASP A 84 -6.64 7.30 6.36
C ASP A 84 -8.15 7.20 6.19
N SER A 85 -8.89 7.42 7.29
CA SER A 85 -10.34 7.30 7.30
C SER A 85 -11.01 8.20 6.27
N SER A 86 -10.46 9.38 5.97
CA SER A 86 -11.04 10.31 5.00
C SER A 86 -10.89 9.75 3.59
N LEU A 87 -9.66 9.35 3.22
CA LEU A 87 -9.38 8.74 1.93
C LEU A 87 -10.12 7.42 1.75
N SER A 88 -10.28 6.64 2.82
CA SER A 88 -11.03 5.38 2.79
C SER A 88 -12.51 5.58 2.51
N LEU A 89 -13.13 6.65 3.01
CA LEU A 89 -14.52 6.97 2.70
C LEU A 89 -14.72 7.38 1.23
N GLU A 90 -13.73 8.03 0.63
CA GLU A 90 -13.77 8.47 -0.77
C GLU A 90 -13.49 7.32 -1.75
N THR A 91 -12.50 6.49 -1.44
CA THR A 91 -11.96 5.48 -2.37
C THR A 91 -12.49 4.07 -2.11
N GLY A 92 -13.07 3.82 -0.93
CA GLY A 92 -13.38 2.47 -0.46
C GLY A 92 -12.15 1.64 -0.06
N LYS A 93 -10.93 2.20 -0.16
CA LYS A 93 -9.67 1.52 0.16
C LYS A 93 -9.27 1.85 1.60
N LEU A 94 -9.21 0.83 2.46
CA LEU A 94 -8.86 0.99 3.87
C LEU A 94 -7.36 1.15 4.11
N LEU A 95 -6.56 0.28 3.49
CA LEU A 95 -5.11 0.29 3.65
C LEU A 95 -4.44 0.99 2.48
N ASN A 96 -3.79 2.10 2.75
CA ASN A 96 -3.00 2.86 1.79
C ASN A 96 -1.52 2.52 1.95
N ARG A 97 -0.75 2.73 0.88
CA ARG A 97 0.69 2.51 0.84
C ARG A 97 1.37 3.62 0.05
N GLY A 98 2.63 3.86 0.38
CA GLY A 98 3.46 4.82 -0.34
C GLY A 98 4.75 5.10 0.40
N ILE A 99 5.54 5.99 -0.19
CA ILE A 99 6.78 6.49 0.41
C ILE A 99 6.44 7.72 1.21
N LEU A 100 6.70 7.67 2.51
CA LEU A 100 6.69 8.83 3.38
C LEU A 100 7.94 9.65 3.14
N PHE A 101 7.76 10.88 2.67
CA PHE A 101 8.80 11.91 2.68
C PHE A 101 8.54 12.86 3.81
N THR A 102 9.58 13.25 4.55
CA THR A 102 9.48 14.26 5.59
C THR A 102 10.65 15.24 5.52
N PHE A 103 10.43 16.46 5.99
CA PHE A 103 11.45 17.50 6.03
C PHE A 103 11.22 18.41 7.24
N GLU A 104 12.27 18.78 7.97
CA GLU A 104 12.18 19.65 9.13
C GLU A 104 12.47 21.11 8.72
N GLY A 105 11.51 22.00 8.95
CA GLY A 105 11.58 23.38 8.47
C GLY A 105 10.62 24.31 9.22
N ILE A 106 10.91 24.60 10.50
CA ILE A 106 10.02 25.43 11.33
C ILE A 106 9.79 26.82 10.71
N GLU A 107 10.83 27.43 10.14
CA GLU A 107 10.77 28.78 9.56
C GLU A 107 10.34 28.80 8.09
N ASN A 108 10.35 27.65 7.41
CA ASN A 108 10.05 27.57 5.98
C ASN A 108 8.54 27.66 5.71
N GLU A 109 8.15 28.24 4.59
CA GLU A 109 6.75 28.40 4.19
C GLU A 109 6.30 27.25 3.29
N GLU A 110 7.13 26.90 2.31
CA GLU A 110 6.81 25.90 1.29
C GLU A 110 7.92 24.87 1.13
N VAL A 111 7.54 23.60 1.25
CA VAL A 111 8.41 22.46 0.92
C VAL A 111 7.70 21.53 -0.05
N ALA A 112 8.41 21.10 -1.08
CA ALA A 112 7.92 20.10 -2.04
C ALA A 112 9.00 19.07 -2.34
N VAL A 113 8.63 17.82 -2.57
CA VAL A 113 9.55 16.77 -3.03
C VAL A 113 9.49 16.66 -4.54
N CYS A 114 10.64 16.67 -5.21
CA CYS A 114 10.77 16.59 -6.66
C CYS A 114 11.74 15.45 -6.99
N GLY A 115 11.35 14.49 -7.82
CA GLY A 115 12.22 13.38 -8.14
C GLY A 115 11.84 12.66 -9.44
N ASN A 116 12.67 11.71 -9.85
CA ASN A 116 12.48 10.96 -11.08
C ASN A 116 11.12 10.21 -11.13
N PHE A 117 10.64 9.73 -9.98
CA PHE A 117 9.34 9.06 -9.81
C PHE A 117 8.12 9.94 -10.08
N SER A 118 8.31 11.27 -10.16
CA SER A 118 7.27 12.22 -10.53
C SER A 118 7.61 12.98 -11.82
N LEU A 119 8.58 12.48 -12.61
CA LEU A 119 9.17 13.19 -13.74
C LEU A 119 9.61 14.60 -13.34
N TRP A 120 10.21 14.72 -12.15
CA TRP A 120 10.66 15.96 -11.52
C TRP A 120 9.57 16.99 -11.24
N ARG A 121 8.29 16.66 -11.42
CA ARG A 121 7.20 17.51 -10.95
C ARG A 121 7.16 17.49 -9.42
N CYS A 122 7.36 18.66 -8.83
CA CYS A 122 7.37 18.81 -7.38
C CYS A 122 5.98 18.55 -6.77
N ILE A 123 5.94 17.69 -5.75
CA ILE A 123 4.76 17.34 -4.96
C ILE A 123 4.85 18.12 -3.65
N PRO A 124 3.90 19.01 -3.34
CA PRO A 124 3.93 19.79 -2.11
C PRO A 124 3.79 18.91 -0.87
N LEU A 125 4.51 19.25 0.19
CA LEU A 125 4.37 18.63 1.51
C LEU A 125 3.46 19.48 2.39
N LYS A 126 2.69 18.82 3.26
CA LYS A 126 1.88 19.47 4.29
C LYS A 126 2.74 19.72 5.52
N LYS A 127 2.73 20.94 6.06
CA LYS A 127 3.39 21.27 7.33
C LYS A 127 2.49 20.94 8.51
N ASN A 128 3.03 20.32 9.56
CA ASN A 128 2.34 20.12 10.83
C ASN A 128 2.71 21.20 11.86
N ASP A 129 2.06 21.16 13.04
CA ASP A 129 2.23 22.15 14.11
C ASP A 129 3.64 22.16 14.75
N HIS A 130 4.47 21.14 14.47
CA HIS A 130 5.85 21.05 14.97
C HIS A 130 6.88 21.49 13.92
N GLY A 131 6.43 22.02 12.78
CA GLY A 131 7.33 22.45 11.69
C GLY A 131 7.92 21.30 10.87
N VAL A 132 7.33 20.11 10.95
CA VAL A 132 7.67 18.99 10.07
C VAL A 132 6.73 19.00 8.87
N PHE A 133 7.33 19.09 7.69
CA PHE A 133 6.67 18.87 6.41
C PHE A 133 6.61 17.38 6.11
N TYR A 134 5.49 16.90 5.59
CA TYR A 134 5.35 15.50 5.22
C TYR A 134 4.42 15.31 4.02
N THR A 135 4.63 14.23 3.29
CA THR A 135 3.70 13.72 2.27
C THR A 135 3.90 12.23 2.08
N VAL A 136 2.85 11.53 1.63
CA VAL A 136 2.95 10.12 1.25
C VAL A 136 2.73 10.01 -0.25
N PHE A 137 3.79 9.66 -0.98
CA PHE A 137 3.72 9.46 -2.41
C PHE A 137 3.41 7.99 -2.71
N ASN A 138 2.30 7.72 -3.40
CA ASN A 138 2.02 6.39 -3.92
C ASN A 138 2.62 6.26 -5.33
N PRO A 139 3.74 5.55 -5.50
CA PRO A 139 4.44 5.51 -6.77
C PRO A 139 3.69 4.63 -7.80
N GLU A 140 2.76 3.79 -7.36
CA GLU A 140 1.96 2.88 -8.18
C GLU A 140 0.66 3.53 -8.70
N SER A 141 0.35 4.76 -8.27
CA SER A 141 -0.93 5.43 -8.60
C SER A 141 -1.00 6.02 -10.03
N ARG A 142 0.08 5.88 -10.82
CA ARG A 142 0.24 6.42 -12.18
C ARG A 142 1.23 5.55 -12.96
N ASP A 143 1.21 5.63 -14.29
CA ASP A 143 2.20 5.12 -15.27
C ASP A 143 3.66 5.59 -15.03
N SER A 144 4.04 5.93 -13.80
CA SER A 144 5.21 6.75 -13.43
C SER A 144 6.38 5.98 -12.86
N ILE A 145 6.20 4.71 -12.48
CA ILE A 145 7.34 3.81 -12.32
C ILE A 145 7.41 2.98 -13.59
N ARG A 146 8.34 3.32 -14.47
CA ARG A 146 8.85 2.29 -15.37
C ARG A 146 9.38 1.17 -14.48
N GLU A 147 9.01 -0.08 -14.76
CA GLU A 147 9.49 -1.28 -14.02
C GLU A 147 11.04 -1.35 -13.89
N ASP A 148 11.78 -0.47 -14.59
CA ASP A 148 13.22 -0.30 -14.55
C ASP A 148 13.77 0.65 -13.45
N LEU A 149 12.94 1.48 -12.79
CA LEU A 149 13.41 2.43 -11.77
C LEU A 149 13.70 1.73 -10.45
N LYS A 150 14.92 1.19 -10.34
CA LYS A 150 15.44 0.57 -9.11
C LYS A 150 15.82 1.59 -8.03
N ILE A 151 16.08 2.85 -8.43
CA ILE A 151 16.56 3.93 -7.57
C ILE A 151 15.73 5.18 -7.84
N PHE A 152 15.13 5.72 -6.78
CA PHE A 152 14.46 7.01 -6.77
C PHE A 152 15.45 8.10 -6.39
N GLU A 153 15.68 9.01 -7.31
CA GLU A 153 16.51 10.18 -7.10
C GLU A 153 15.60 11.39 -6.90
N TYR A 154 15.86 12.18 -5.86
CA TYR A 154 15.01 13.30 -5.49
C TYR A 154 15.75 14.41 -4.75
N LYS A 155 15.11 15.58 -4.71
CA LYS A 155 15.46 16.74 -3.90
C LYS A 155 14.20 17.33 -3.28
N PHE A 156 14.36 18.06 -2.19
CA PHE A 156 13.35 18.99 -1.72
C PHE A 156 13.53 20.36 -2.37
N ARG A 157 12.42 20.99 -2.77
CA ARG A 157 12.35 22.41 -3.07
C ARG A 157 11.80 23.12 -1.85
N VAL A 158 12.64 23.90 -1.17
CA VAL A 158 12.36 24.61 0.07
C VAL A 158 12.42 26.10 -0.23
N ASP A 159 11.28 26.79 -0.13
CA ASP A 159 11.14 28.24 -0.41
C ASP A 159 11.79 28.66 -1.75
N GLY A 160 11.69 27.80 -2.76
CA GLY A 160 12.23 28.02 -4.10
C GLY A 160 13.66 27.51 -4.34
N LEU A 161 14.37 27.08 -3.31
CA LEU A 161 15.73 26.52 -3.41
C LEU A 161 15.72 24.99 -3.36
N PHE A 162 16.57 24.34 -4.16
CA PHE A 162 16.70 22.89 -4.13
C PHE A 162 17.75 22.45 -3.11
N THR A 163 17.38 21.49 -2.26
CA THR A 163 18.27 20.84 -1.29
C THR A 163 18.09 19.33 -1.34
N HIS A 164 19.16 18.60 -1.07
CA HIS A 164 19.05 17.18 -0.73
C HIS A 164 18.30 17.02 0.61
N ASP A 165 17.77 15.82 0.85
CA ASP A 165 17.19 15.42 2.13
C ASP A 165 18.30 15.28 3.20
N PRO A 166 18.33 16.16 4.22
CA PRO A 166 19.34 16.09 5.28
C PRO A 166 19.16 14.87 6.20
N SER A 167 17.97 14.27 6.22
CA SER A 167 17.66 13.08 7.01
C SER A 167 18.02 11.77 6.29
N ASN A 168 18.28 11.83 4.98
CA ASN A 168 18.64 10.67 4.18
C ASN A 168 20.15 10.55 4.02
N SER A 169 20.74 9.50 4.57
CA SER A 169 22.18 9.23 4.44
C SER A 169 22.61 8.83 3.03
N ASP A 170 21.70 8.31 2.20
CA ASP A 170 22.02 7.95 0.80
C ASP A 170 21.85 9.17 -0.11
N SER A 171 22.98 9.78 -0.45
CA SER A 171 23.07 10.87 -1.42
C SER A 171 24.25 10.68 -2.37
N ALA A 172 24.16 11.35 -3.52
CA ALA A 172 25.19 11.37 -4.55
C ALA A 172 25.42 12.80 -5.04
N GLU A 173 26.56 13.07 -5.68
CA GLU A 173 26.77 14.31 -6.41
C GLU A 173 25.94 14.32 -7.69
N ASP A 174 25.33 15.46 -8.01
CA ASP A 174 24.45 15.63 -9.18
C ASP A 174 25.16 16.12 -10.45
N GLY A 175 26.49 16.29 -10.39
CA GLY A 175 27.31 16.80 -11.50
C GLY A 175 27.51 18.32 -11.51
N ASP A 176 26.70 19.07 -10.74
CA ASP A 176 26.80 20.54 -10.62
C ASP A 176 27.38 20.97 -9.26
N GLY A 177 27.98 20.01 -8.52
CA GLY A 177 28.54 20.23 -7.19
C GLY A 177 27.50 20.30 -6.08
N SER A 178 26.24 19.92 -6.35
CA SER A 178 25.18 19.77 -5.35
C SER A 178 24.93 18.28 -5.08
N LEU A 179 24.31 17.99 -3.93
CA LEU A 179 23.87 16.64 -3.61
C LEU A 179 22.45 16.37 -4.12
N ILE A 180 22.20 15.10 -4.46
CA ILE A 180 20.89 14.52 -4.77
C ILE A 180 20.65 13.33 -3.83
N SER A 181 19.44 13.20 -3.30
CA SER A 181 19.09 12.09 -2.41
C SER A 181 18.62 10.89 -3.21
N ARG A 182 19.00 9.69 -2.76
CA ARG A 182 18.63 8.43 -3.39
C ARG A 182 17.83 7.56 -2.43
N LEU A 183 16.84 6.86 -2.95
CA LEU A 183 16.04 5.87 -2.25
C LEU A 183 15.94 4.64 -3.13
N ILE A 184 16.38 3.49 -2.64
CA ILE A 184 16.23 2.25 -3.38
C ILE A 184 14.74 1.88 -3.36
N ALA A 185 14.09 1.95 -4.52
CA ALA A 185 12.65 1.79 -4.67
C ALA A 185 12.17 0.36 -4.40
N VAL A 186 13.09 -0.61 -4.48
CA VAL A 186 12.83 -2.05 -4.46
C VAL A 186 13.91 -2.73 -3.62
N PRO A 187 13.55 -3.36 -2.48
CA PRO A 187 14.42 -4.35 -1.87
C PRO A 187 14.72 -5.43 -2.93
N SER A 188 15.98 -5.49 -3.34
CA SER A 188 16.63 -6.37 -4.32
C SER A 188 15.81 -7.55 -4.91
N GLY A 189 15.16 -7.35 -6.06
CA GLY A 189 14.95 -8.41 -7.07
C GLY A 189 13.49 -8.73 -7.45
N PRO A 190 13.26 -9.26 -8.67
CA PRO A 190 11.93 -9.55 -9.23
C PRO A 190 11.11 -10.59 -8.44
N ASP A 191 11.75 -11.37 -7.56
CA ASP A 191 11.07 -12.39 -6.74
C ASP A 191 10.84 -11.98 -5.27
N LYS A 192 11.30 -10.80 -4.86
CA LYS A 192 10.98 -10.22 -3.54
C LYS A 192 9.61 -9.54 -3.51
N HIS A 193 9.06 -9.20 -4.68
CA HIS A 193 7.72 -8.61 -4.87
C HIS A 193 6.70 -9.68 -5.27
N ALA A 194 6.60 -10.71 -4.44
CA ALA A 194 5.71 -11.83 -4.72
C ALA A 194 4.30 -11.49 -4.20
N THR A 195 3.34 -11.36 -5.12
CA THR A 195 1.90 -11.21 -4.88
C THR A 195 1.17 -12.28 -5.70
N ALA A 196 -0.12 -12.49 -5.41
CA ALA A 196 -1.00 -13.24 -6.29
C ALA A 196 -0.99 -12.68 -7.73
N ARG A 197 -0.88 -13.56 -8.73
CA ARG A 197 -1.06 -13.23 -10.15
C ARG A 197 -1.94 -14.25 -10.84
N ILE A 198 -2.71 -13.78 -11.82
CA ILE A 198 -3.54 -14.63 -12.67
C ILE A 198 -2.66 -15.07 -13.83
N LEU A 199 -2.51 -16.38 -14.01
CA LEU A 199 -1.72 -16.94 -15.10
C LEU A 199 -2.50 -16.85 -16.43
N GLU A 200 -1.76 -16.87 -17.52
CA GLU A 200 -2.34 -16.95 -18.87
C GLU A 200 -3.13 -18.26 -19.02
N ASP A 201 -4.27 -18.17 -19.70
CA ASP A 201 -5.12 -19.33 -19.92
C ASP A 201 -4.41 -20.33 -20.84
N SER A 202 -4.37 -21.59 -20.42
CA SER A 202 -4.01 -22.68 -21.32
C SER A 202 -5.21 -23.07 -22.20
N PRO A 203 -5.01 -23.40 -23.49
CA PRO A 203 -6.08 -23.91 -24.36
C PRO A 203 -6.75 -25.19 -23.84
N TYR A 204 -6.11 -25.87 -22.86
CA TYR A 204 -6.59 -27.11 -22.25
C TYR A 204 -7.28 -26.91 -20.89
N GLU A 205 -7.40 -25.67 -20.41
CA GLU A 205 -8.07 -25.37 -19.15
C GLU A 205 -9.59 -25.24 -19.31
N GLU A 206 -10.32 -25.77 -18.33
CA GLU A 206 -11.77 -25.65 -18.18
C GLU A 206 -12.20 -24.17 -18.22
N LEU A 207 -13.21 -23.84 -19.05
CA LEU A 207 -13.68 -22.46 -19.27
C LEU A 207 -14.19 -21.76 -18.01
N GLU A 208 -14.59 -22.53 -17.00
CA GLU A 208 -15.18 -22.02 -15.75
C GLU A 208 -14.13 -21.59 -14.71
N PHE A 209 -12.84 -21.84 -14.96
CA PHE A 209 -11.77 -21.56 -14.02
C PHE A 209 -10.67 -20.69 -14.62
N ARG A 210 -10.01 -19.95 -13.73
CA ARG A 210 -8.74 -19.26 -13.95
C ARG A 210 -7.68 -19.93 -13.09
N THR A 211 -6.47 -20.03 -13.62
CA THR A 211 -5.32 -20.45 -12.83
C THR A 211 -4.69 -19.23 -12.16
N VAL A 212 -4.65 -19.24 -10.83
CA VAL A 212 -4.06 -18.17 -10.01
C VAL A 212 -2.85 -18.74 -9.28
N GLU A 213 -1.73 -18.04 -9.37
CA GLU A 213 -0.54 -18.33 -8.58
C GLU A 213 -0.45 -17.34 -7.43
N PHE A 214 -0.57 -17.83 -6.20
CA PHE A 214 -0.27 -17.07 -4.99
C PHE A 214 1.21 -17.21 -4.67
N ARG A 215 1.85 -16.08 -4.33
CA ARG A 215 3.29 -16.02 -4.07
C ARG A 215 3.56 -15.07 -2.92
N ILE A 216 4.51 -15.41 -2.05
CA ILE A 216 5.00 -14.52 -0.98
C ILE A 216 6.49 -14.76 -0.74
N TYR A 217 7.28 -13.70 -0.63
CA TYR A 217 8.69 -13.79 -0.26
C TYR A 217 8.83 -13.76 1.26
N ALA A 218 9.24 -14.87 1.85
CA ALA A 218 9.39 -15.02 3.29
C ALA A 218 10.52 -16.01 3.57
N PRO A 219 11.79 -15.65 3.27
CA PRO A 219 12.92 -16.58 3.31
C PRO A 219 13.16 -17.16 4.70
N ASP A 220 12.71 -16.45 5.73
CA ASP A 220 12.78 -16.76 7.15
C ASP A 220 11.62 -17.62 7.67
N ALA A 221 10.54 -17.80 6.88
CA ALA A 221 9.39 -18.61 7.30
C ALA A 221 9.69 -20.11 7.24
N GLU A 222 9.16 -20.85 8.21
CA GLU A 222 9.17 -22.30 8.20
C GLU A 222 8.01 -22.83 7.34
N MET A 223 6.83 -22.24 7.50
CA MET A 223 5.61 -22.65 6.81
C MET A 223 4.72 -21.46 6.46
N ILE A 224 4.21 -21.47 5.24
CA ILE A 224 3.18 -20.54 4.79
C ILE A 224 1.96 -21.32 4.33
N SER A 225 0.78 -20.95 4.82
CA SER A 225 -0.51 -21.39 4.28
C SER A 225 -1.27 -20.22 3.67
N LEU A 226 -2.11 -20.49 2.68
CA LEU A 226 -3.07 -19.56 2.11
C LEU A 226 -4.43 -19.79 2.77
N ILE A 227 -5.08 -18.71 3.23
CA ILE A 227 -6.45 -18.76 3.77
C ILE A 227 -7.33 -17.74 3.05
N GLY A 228 -8.59 -18.06 2.81
CA GLY A 228 -9.52 -17.14 2.20
C GLY A 228 -10.89 -17.73 1.90
N ASP A 229 -11.72 -16.97 1.19
CA ASP A 229 -13.12 -17.37 0.91
C ASP A 229 -13.21 -18.72 0.17
N PHE A 230 -12.23 -19.04 -0.66
CA PHE A 230 -12.19 -20.27 -1.48
C PHE A 230 -11.85 -21.55 -0.70
N ASN A 231 -11.35 -21.44 0.53
CA ASN A 231 -11.05 -22.57 1.40
C ASN A 231 -11.64 -22.42 2.79
N HIS A 232 -12.67 -21.56 2.93
CA HIS A 232 -13.34 -21.30 4.20
C HIS A 232 -12.39 -20.85 5.31
N TRP A 233 -11.31 -20.15 4.95
CA TRP A 233 -10.29 -19.66 5.87
C TRP A 233 -9.54 -20.76 6.64
N ASP A 234 -9.48 -21.98 6.09
CA ASP A 234 -8.78 -23.12 6.70
C ASP A 234 -7.28 -23.12 6.36
N PRO A 235 -6.37 -22.98 7.35
CA PRO A 235 -4.92 -22.96 7.12
C PRO A 235 -4.32 -24.35 6.80
N GLU A 236 -5.05 -25.44 6.98
CA GLU A 236 -4.57 -26.80 6.71
C GLU A 236 -4.76 -27.24 5.25
N GLU A 237 -5.66 -26.57 4.52
CA GLU A 237 -6.06 -26.96 3.15
C GLU A 237 -5.04 -26.54 2.07
N ASP A 238 -4.50 -25.33 2.16
CA ASP A 238 -3.71 -24.71 1.08
C ASP A 238 -2.31 -24.28 1.55
N ILE A 239 -1.44 -25.26 1.82
CA ILE A 239 -0.03 -25.02 2.19
C ILE A 239 0.80 -24.65 0.95
N LEU A 240 1.58 -23.57 1.02
CA LEU A 240 2.46 -23.14 -0.08
C LEU A 240 3.76 -23.96 -0.13
N LYS A 241 4.26 -24.17 -1.34
CA LYS A 241 5.56 -24.78 -1.61
C LYS A 241 6.68 -23.76 -1.50
N ARG A 242 7.70 -24.04 -0.68
CA ARG A 242 8.92 -23.24 -0.60
C ARG A 242 9.81 -23.47 -1.82
N GLU A 243 10.23 -22.39 -2.47
CA GLU A 243 11.18 -22.39 -3.57
C GLU A 243 12.60 -22.06 -3.09
N SER A 244 13.61 -22.37 -3.91
CA SER A 244 15.03 -22.23 -3.55
C SER A 244 15.48 -20.78 -3.30
N ASN A 245 14.75 -19.81 -3.83
CA ASN A 245 15.03 -18.38 -3.67
C ASN A 245 14.41 -17.79 -2.38
N GLY A 246 13.67 -18.55 -1.58
CA GLY A 246 12.98 -18.07 -0.38
C GLY A 246 11.54 -17.56 -0.62
N THR A 247 11.03 -17.68 -1.85
CA THR A 247 9.62 -17.44 -2.15
C THR A 247 8.80 -18.70 -1.87
N PHE A 248 7.59 -18.53 -1.34
CA PHE A 248 6.59 -19.58 -1.21
C PHE A 248 5.54 -19.39 -2.31
N THR A 249 5.12 -20.48 -2.96
CA THR A 249 4.14 -20.44 -4.06
C THR A 249 3.05 -21.49 -3.95
N LEU A 250 1.85 -21.18 -4.44
CA LEU A 250 0.74 -22.12 -4.62
C LEU A 250 -0.03 -21.76 -5.88
N ILE A 251 -0.26 -22.76 -6.74
CA ILE A 251 -1.12 -22.61 -7.93
C ILE A 251 -2.49 -23.19 -7.61
N LYS A 252 -3.54 -22.40 -7.76
CA LYS A 252 -4.93 -22.78 -7.49
C LYS A 252 -5.83 -22.45 -8.67
N LYS A 253 -6.71 -23.39 -9.04
CA LYS A 253 -7.83 -23.14 -9.96
C LYS A 253 -8.94 -22.43 -9.19
N MET A 254 -9.36 -21.26 -9.68
CA MET A 254 -10.39 -20.44 -9.05
C MET A 254 -11.47 -20.07 -10.05
N LYS A 255 -12.73 -20.06 -9.62
CA LYS A 255 -13.79 -19.53 -10.48
C LYS A 255 -13.64 -18.00 -10.62
N PRO A 256 -14.13 -17.40 -11.71
CA PRO A 256 -14.31 -15.96 -11.77
C PRO A 256 -15.13 -15.46 -10.58
N GLY A 257 -14.72 -14.32 -10.02
CA GLY A 257 -15.31 -13.78 -8.81
C GLY A 257 -14.36 -12.90 -8.02
N THR A 258 -14.80 -12.48 -6.85
CA THR A 258 -14.00 -11.68 -5.92
C THR A 258 -13.76 -12.46 -4.65
N TYR A 259 -12.52 -12.43 -4.17
CA TYR A 259 -12.08 -13.21 -3.03
C TYR A 259 -11.29 -12.34 -2.06
N LEU A 260 -11.55 -12.51 -0.78
CA LEU A 260 -10.68 -12.11 0.31
C LEU A 260 -9.75 -13.26 0.66
N TYR A 261 -8.48 -12.95 0.92
CA TYR A 261 -7.48 -13.92 1.33
C TYR A 261 -6.40 -13.25 2.17
N ASN A 262 -5.69 -14.07 2.95
CA ASN A 262 -4.48 -13.72 3.69
C ASN A 262 -3.49 -14.91 3.63
N PHE A 263 -2.25 -14.68 4.06
CA PHE A 263 -1.32 -15.77 4.34
C PHE A 263 -1.28 -16.05 5.85
N VAL A 264 -0.93 -17.27 6.22
CA VAL A 264 -0.58 -17.64 7.58
C VAL A 264 0.91 -17.99 7.57
N LYS A 265 1.74 -17.09 8.09
CA LYS A 265 3.18 -17.27 8.26
C LYS A 265 3.45 -17.77 9.66
N ASP A 266 3.92 -19.01 9.79
CA ASP A 266 4.30 -19.64 11.07
C ASP A 266 3.21 -19.48 12.16
N GLY A 267 1.95 -19.70 11.77
CA GLY A 267 0.78 -19.58 12.63
C GLY A 267 0.21 -18.17 12.79
N LYS A 268 0.84 -17.13 12.22
CA LYS A 268 0.36 -15.75 12.26
C LYS A 268 -0.24 -15.32 10.93
N THR A 269 -1.48 -14.83 10.97
CA THR A 269 -2.12 -14.23 9.79
C THR A 269 -1.44 -12.93 9.38
N VAL A 270 -1.06 -12.83 8.10
CA VAL A 270 -0.43 -11.66 7.49
C VAL A 270 -1.12 -11.33 6.16
N LEU A 271 -1.16 -10.05 5.81
CA LEU A 271 -1.66 -9.59 4.52
C LEU A 271 -0.68 -9.97 3.41
N ASP A 272 -1.19 -10.15 2.19
CA ASP A 272 -0.33 -10.07 1.00
C ASP A 272 0.22 -8.65 0.87
N MET A 273 1.50 -8.51 1.21
CA MET A 273 2.22 -7.25 1.29
C MET A 273 2.24 -6.47 -0.01
N PHE A 274 2.21 -7.16 -1.15
CA PHE A 274 2.35 -6.59 -2.48
C PHE A 274 1.02 -6.54 -3.24
N ASN A 275 -0.02 -7.21 -2.76
CA ASN A 275 -1.36 -7.00 -3.29
C ASN A 275 -1.90 -5.62 -2.90
N GLN A 276 -2.00 -4.73 -3.88
CA GLN A 276 -2.45 -3.34 -3.72
C GLN A 276 -3.92 -3.20 -3.28
N ASN A 277 -4.72 -4.24 -3.45
CA ASN A 277 -6.13 -4.22 -3.15
C ASN A 277 -6.38 -4.93 -1.82
N THR A 278 -7.06 -4.24 -0.92
CA THR A 278 -7.51 -4.79 0.36
C THR A 278 -8.94 -4.36 0.61
N ARG A 279 -9.68 -5.14 1.40
CA ARG A 279 -11.04 -4.82 1.82
C ARG A 279 -11.27 -5.23 3.27
N LEU A 280 -12.30 -4.67 3.89
CA LEU A 280 -12.78 -5.09 5.21
C LEU A 280 -13.49 -6.43 5.08
N ARG A 281 -13.12 -7.38 5.94
CA ARG A 281 -13.90 -8.58 6.23
C ARG A 281 -14.90 -8.21 7.33
N GLU A 282 -16.10 -7.80 6.91
CA GLU A 282 -17.11 -7.20 7.81
C GLU A 282 -17.45 -8.08 9.01
N GLU A 283 -17.47 -9.40 8.81
CA GLU A 283 -17.84 -10.38 9.84
C GLU A 283 -16.92 -10.37 11.07
N VAL A 284 -15.65 -10.02 10.89
CA VAL A 284 -14.63 -10.02 11.96
C VAL A 284 -14.03 -8.64 12.23
N GLY A 285 -14.33 -7.65 11.39
CA GLY A 285 -13.76 -6.30 11.50
C GLY A 285 -12.27 -6.18 11.13
N GLU A 286 -11.72 -7.12 10.38
CA GLU A 286 -10.31 -7.15 9.99
C GLU A 286 -10.12 -6.82 8.49
N ILE A 287 -8.98 -6.26 8.14
CA ILE A 287 -8.60 -6.04 6.74
C ILE A 287 -8.04 -7.34 6.15
N SER A 288 -8.35 -7.65 4.89
CA SER A 288 -7.77 -8.78 4.16
C SER A 288 -7.38 -8.37 2.74
N SER A 289 -6.44 -9.12 2.16
CA SER A 289 -6.06 -8.91 0.75
C SER A 289 -7.22 -9.27 -0.16
N PHE A 290 -7.40 -8.49 -1.22
CA PHE A 290 -8.52 -8.62 -2.14
C PHE A 290 -8.03 -9.03 -3.53
N LEU A 291 -8.62 -10.09 -4.08
CA LEU A 291 -8.34 -10.58 -5.42
C LEU A 291 -9.62 -10.56 -6.25
N SER A 292 -9.55 -9.98 -7.44
CA SER A 292 -10.61 -10.09 -8.46
C SER A 292 -10.12 -11.03 -9.55
N VAL A 293 -10.80 -12.16 -9.69
CA VAL A 293 -10.57 -13.15 -10.75
C VAL A 293 -11.56 -12.86 -11.88
N PRO A 294 -11.11 -12.42 -13.06
CA PRO A 294 -12.00 -12.05 -14.15
C PRO A 294 -12.58 -13.27 -14.86
N GLU A 295 -13.70 -13.08 -15.55
CA GLU A 295 -14.18 -14.03 -16.54
C GLU A 295 -13.24 -14.09 -17.75
N ARG A 296 -13.30 -15.19 -18.50
CA ARG A 296 -12.60 -15.28 -19.80
C ARG A 296 -13.30 -14.36 -20.81
N SER A 297 -12.55 -13.44 -21.40
CA SER A 297 -13.07 -12.50 -22.41
C SER A 297 -13.19 -13.11 -23.81
N TYR A 298 -12.63 -14.31 -24.05
CA TYR A 298 -12.72 -15.02 -25.33
C TYR A 298 -12.79 -16.53 -25.14
N ALA A 299 -13.51 -17.21 -26.04
CA ALA A 299 -13.45 -18.66 -26.17
C ALA A 299 -12.13 -19.05 -26.86
N LEU A 300 -11.40 -20.02 -26.29
CA LEU A 300 -10.29 -20.65 -26.99
C LEU A 300 -10.89 -21.50 -28.12
N GLU A 301 -10.55 -21.21 -29.38
CA GLU A 301 -10.97 -22.05 -30.50
C GLU A 301 -10.47 -23.48 -30.24
N SER A 302 -11.39 -24.42 -30.05
CA SER A 302 -11.06 -25.83 -30.01
C SER A 302 -10.52 -26.22 -31.39
N LYS A 303 -9.25 -26.62 -31.47
CA LYS A 303 -8.71 -27.31 -32.65
C LYS A 303 -9.11 -28.77 -32.65
#